data_AF-A0A3P8R837-F1
#
_entry.id   AF-A0A3P8R837-F1
#
_cell.length_a   1.000
_cell.length_b   1.000
_cell.length_c   1.000
_cell.angle_alpha   90.00
_cell.angle_beta   90.00
_cell.angle_gamma   90.00
#
_symmetry.space_group_name_H-M   'P 1'
#
loop_
_entity.id
_entity.type
_entity.pdbx_description
1 polymer ?
#
loop_
_entity_poly.entity_id
_entity_poly.type
_entity_poly.pdbx_seq_one_letter_code
_entity_poly.pdbx_strand_id
1 'polypeptide(L)'
;MAVVNQPGKYETSEFQTGVLDCCDDIGICCFGYWCYCCLGCTIASDMGECCLCGLGMPIRSVYRTKYNIKGSMCNDFMMAMCCPVCTTCQLKRDINRRKEQGIF
;
A
#
# COMPACT_ATOMS: atom_id res chain seq x y z
N MET A 1 -3.91 -8.57 -11.30
CA MET A 1 -3.60 -7.75 -12.49
C MET A 1 -2.27 -8.20 -13.06
N ALA A 2 -2.26 -8.78 -14.26
CA ALA A 2 -0.98 -9.00 -14.96
C ALA A 2 -0.45 -7.62 -15.42
N VAL A 3 0.84 -7.37 -15.22
CA VAL A 3 1.51 -6.17 -15.76
C VAL A 3 1.63 -6.36 -17.27
N VAL A 4 0.55 -6.04 -17.99
CA VAL A 4 0.46 -6.20 -19.45
C VAL A 4 0.97 -4.96 -20.19
N ASN A 5 0.96 -3.82 -19.52
CA ASN A 5 1.49 -2.55 -20.03
C ASN A 5 2.49 -2.00 -19.01
N GLN A 6 3.55 -1.37 -19.50
CA GLN A 6 4.43 -0.62 -18.61
C GLN A 6 3.61 0.47 -17.90
N PRO A 7 3.80 0.66 -16.58
CA PRO A 7 3.16 1.77 -15.87
C PRO A 7 3.51 3.08 -16.58
N GLY A 8 2.59 4.05 -16.56
CA GLY A 8 2.84 5.37 -17.14
C GLY A 8 4.14 5.97 -16.59
N LYS A 9 4.76 6.91 -17.32
CA LYS A 9 5.95 7.62 -16.84
C LYS A 9 5.57 8.46 -15.61
N TYR A 10 5.64 7.87 -14.43
CA TYR A 10 5.60 8.59 -13.17
C TYR A 10 7.02 9.05 -12.84
N GLU A 11 7.15 10.32 -12.46
CA GLU A 11 8.37 10.79 -11.81
C GLU A 11 8.63 9.98 -10.56
N THR A 12 9.92 9.81 -10.25
CA THR A 12 10.31 8.95 -9.14
C THR A 12 9.82 9.56 -7.83
N SER A 13 9.06 8.79 -7.05
CA SER A 13 8.39 9.29 -5.83
C SER A 13 8.72 8.47 -4.58
N GLU A 14 8.30 8.97 -3.41
CA GLU A 14 8.37 8.28 -2.12
C GLU A 14 6.93 8.01 -1.62
N PHE A 15 6.78 7.16 -0.60
CA PHE A 15 5.50 7.10 0.12
C PHE A 15 5.23 8.43 0.82
N GLN A 16 3.97 8.87 0.83
CA GLN A 16 3.58 10.16 1.42
C GLN A 16 3.53 10.15 2.95
N THR A 17 3.59 8.97 3.58
CA THR A 17 3.66 8.80 5.05
C THR A 17 4.74 7.81 5.43
N GLY A 18 5.23 7.91 6.66
CA GLY A 18 6.07 6.87 7.26
C GLY A 18 5.28 5.59 7.57
N VAL A 19 5.99 4.48 7.76
CA VAL A 19 5.36 3.20 8.16
C VAL A 19 4.76 3.32 9.56
N LEU A 20 5.52 3.87 10.51
CA LEU A 20 5.10 4.03 11.92
C LEU A 20 4.25 5.28 12.16
N ASP A 21 3.77 5.91 11.11
CA ASP A 21 2.96 7.12 11.18
C ASP A 21 1.48 6.79 11.49
N CYS A 22 1.25 6.08 12.59
CA CYS A 22 -0.06 5.56 12.96
C CYS A 22 -1.03 6.66 13.41
N CYS A 23 -0.51 7.81 13.82
CA CYS A 23 -1.31 8.97 14.26
C CYS A 23 -1.86 9.77 13.08
N ASP A 24 -1.27 9.64 11.89
CA ASP A 24 -1.68 10.35 10.67
C ASP A 24 -3.07 9.92 10.17
N ASP A 25 -3.43 8.65 10.40
CA ASP A 25 -4.79 8.15 10.20
C ASP A 25 -5.08 7.04 11.23
N ILE A 26 -5.55 7.47 12.40
CA ILE A 26 -5.91 6.58 13.51
C ILE A 26 -7.05 5.64 13.09
N GLY A 27 -7.97 6.11 12.24
CA GLY A 27 -9.09 5.30 11.76
C GLY A 27 -8.61 4.07 10.98
N ILE A 28 -7.72 4.26 10.02
CA ILE A 28 -7.12 3.15 9.25
C ILE A 28 -6.28 2.26 10.15
N CYS A 29 -5.50 2.81 11.08
CA CYS A 29 -4.69 2.00 11.98
C CYS A 29 -5.52 1.16 12.94
N CYS A 30 -6.58 1.72 13.53
CA CYS A 30 -7.53 0.96 14.34
C CYS A 30 -8.24 -0.10 13.48
N PHE A 31 -8.69 0.24 12.27
CA PHE A 31 -9.33 -0.73 11.38
C PHE A 31 -8.39 -1.88 10.98
N GLY A 32 -7.12 -1.58 10.69
CA GLY A 32 -6.09 -2.57 10.41
C GLY A 32 -5.78 -3.47 11.60
N TYR A 33 -5.83 -2.93 12.83
CA TYR A 33 -5.63 -3.71 14.04
C TYR A 33 -6.82 -4.61 14.36
N TRP A 34 -8.06 -4.10 14.24
CA TRP A 34 -9.28 -4.83 14.56
C TRP A 34 -9.75 -5.79 13.45
N CYS A 35 -9.55 -5.46 12.18
CA CYS A 35 -9.83 -6.35 11.06
C CYS A 35 -8.78 -6.23 9.94
N TYR A 36 -7.61 -6.83 10.18
CA TYR A 36 -6.50 -6.82 9.22
C TYR A 36 -6.87 -7.41 7.85
N CYS A 37 -7.63 -8.52 7.82
CA CYS A 37 -8.11 -9.12 6.56
C CYS A 37 -9.05 -8.19 5.80
N CYS A 38 -9.96 -7.49 6.50
CA CYS A 38 -10.86 -6.53 5.87
C CYS A 38 -10.06 -5.37 5.25
N LEU A 39 -9.06 -4.84 5.96
CA LEU A 39 -8.16 -3.80 5.44
C LEU A 39 -7.50 -4.27 4.14
N GLY A 40 -6.96 -5.48 4.14
CA GLY A 40 -6.44 -6.14 2.94
C GLY A 40 -7.45 -6.15 1.80
N CYS A 41 -8.67 -6.60 2.06
CA CYS A 41 -9.73 -6.61 1.06
C CYS A 41 -10.07 -5.23 0.51
N THR A 42 -10.02 -4.18 1.32
CA THR A 42 -10.20 -2.81 0.80
C THR A 42 -9.07 -2.38 -0.12
N ILE A 43 -7.82 -2.74 0.19
CA ILE A 43 -6.65 -2.45 -0.67
C ILE A 43 -6.76 -3.24 -1.97
N ALA A 44 -7.10 -4.52 -1.89
CA ALA A 44 -7.33 -5.36 -3.06
C ALA A 44 -8.42 -4.77 -3.96
N SER A 45 -9.58 -4.42 -3.38
CA SER A 45 -10.68 -3.80 -4.12
C SER A 45 -10.26 -2.50 -4.79
N ASP A 46 -9.44 -1.68 -4.10
CA ASP A 46 -8.92 -0.43 -4.67
C ASP A 46 -7.96 -0.68 -5.84
N MET A 47 -7.19 -1.75 -5.79
CA MET A 47 -6.25 -2.13 -6.85
C MET A 47 -6.88 -3.05 -7.92
N GLY A 48 -8.17 -3.34 -7.83
CA GLY A 48 -8.86 -4.24 -8.77
C GLY A 48 -8.44 -5.71 -8.65
N GLU A 49 -8.03 -6.14 -7.46
CA GLU A 49 -7.57 -7.50 -7.15
C GLU A 49 -8.58 -8.25 -6.26
N CYS A 50 -8.41 -9.57 -6.15
CA CYS A 50 -9.19 -10.40 -5.23
C CYS A 50 -8.91 -10.02 -3.76
N CYS A 51 -9.93 -10.05 -2.91
CA CYS A 51 -9.91 -9.73 -1.46
C CYS A 51 -8.64 -10.22 -0.73
N LEU A 52 -8.22 -11.46 -1.01
CA LEU A 52 -7.09 -12.14 -0.35
C LEU A 52 -5.71 -11.65 -0.83
N CYS A 53 -5.66 -10.91 -1.93
CA CYS A 53 -4.44 -10.43 -2.56
C CYS A 53 -4.02 -9.04 -2.08
N GLY A 54 -4.76 -8.41 -1.17
CA GLY A 54 -4.48 -7.05 -0.71
C GLY A 54 -3.54 -6.94 0.48
N LEU A 55 -2.91 -8.06 0.89
CA LEU A 55 -1.97 -8.13 1.99
C LEU A 55 -0.60 -8.64 1.54
N GLY A 56 0.42 -8.26 2.30
CA GLY A 56 1.77 -8.77 2.16
C GLY A 56 2.60 -8.07 1.08
N MET A 57 3.68 -8.73 0.71
CA MET A 57 4.69 -8.18 -0.19
C MET A 57 4.21 -7.94 -1.62
N PRO A 58 3.50 -8.88 -2.28
CA PRO A 58 3.21 -8.76 -3.71
C PRO A 58 2.42 -7.50 -4.06
N ILE A 59 1.36 -7.19 -3.29
CA ILE A 59 0.52 -6.02 -3.54
C ILE A 59 1.29 -4.71 -3.39
N ARG A 60 2.18 -4.63 -2.38
CA ARG A 60 3.04 -3.48 -2.15
C ARG A 60 4.04 -3.33 -3.29
N SER A 61 4.64 -4.41 -3.76
CA SER A 61 5.56 -4.38 -4.90
C SER A 61 4.88 -3.91 -6.18
N VAL A 62 3.68 -4.42 -6.48
CA VAL A 62 2.87 -3.98 -7.64
C VAL A 62 2.50 -2.50 -7.52
N TYR A 63 2.14 -2.04 -6.32
CA TYR A 63 1.83 -0.63 -6.08
C TYR A 63 3.04 0.28 -6.34
N ARG A 64 4.22 -0.11 -5.84
CA ARG A 64 5.47 0.66 -6.03
C ARG A 64 5.88 0.73 -7.49
N THR A 65 5.74 -0.36 -8.24
CA THR A 65 6.02 -0.35 -9.68
C THR A 65 5.01 0.50 -10.43
N LYS A 66 3.72 0.46 -10.05
CA LYS A 66 2.66 1.29 -10.66
C LYS A 66 2.97 2.79 -10.59
N TYR A 67 3.44 3.29 -9.45
CA TYR A 67 3.68 4.73 -9.23
C TYR A 67 5.16 5.14 -9.12
N ASN A 68 6.09 4.28 -9.58
CA ASN A 68 7.53 4.52 -9.56
C ASN A 68 8.07 4.99 -8.18
N ILE A 69 7.71 4.27 -7.11
CA ILE A 69 8.09 4.62 -5.73
C ILE A 69 9.44 3.99 -5.35
N LYS A 70 10.41 4.78 -4.87
CA LYS A 70 11.78 4.33 -4.50
C LYS A 70 11.83 3.42 -3.28
N GLY A 71 12.47 2.26 -3.42
CA GLY A 71 12.69 1.33 -2.32
C GLY A 71 13.19 -0.02 -2.81
N SER A 72 13.33 -0.97 -1.89
CA SER A 72 13.80 -2.32 -2.19
C SER A 72 12.86 -3.38 -1.61
N MET A 73 12.78 -4.52 -2.30
CA MET A 73 12.04 -5.69 -1.83
C MET A 73 12.52 -6.16 -0.45
N CYS A 74 13.83 -6.07 -0.21
CA CYS A 74 14.44 -6.44 1.06
C CYS A 74 13.95 -5.54 2.20
N ASN A 75 13.91 -4.22 1.99
CA ASN A 75 13.40 -3.29 2.99
C ASN A 75 11.90 -3.49 3.23
N ASP A 76 11.12 -3.68 2.16
CA ASP A 76 9.69 -3.95 2.30
C ASP A 76 9.44 -5.24 3.10
N PHE A 77 10.27 -6.28 2.92
CA PHE A 77 10.18 -7.53 3.68
C PHE A 77 10.49 -7.30 5.17
N MET A 78 11.56 -6.56 5.47
CA MET A 78 11.89 -6.21 6.86
C MET A 78 10.78 -5.42 7.54
N MET A 79 10.17 -4.45 6.84
CA MET A 79 9.06 -3.66 7.39
C MET A 79 7.80 -4.50 7.60
N ALA A 80 7.49 -5.41 6.67
CA ALA A 80 6.38 -6.34 6.81
C ALA A 80 6.58 -7.33 7.99
N MET A 81 7.82 -7.74 8.27
CA MET A 81 8.14 -8.58 9.41
C MET A 81 8.12 -7.81 10.75
N CYS A 82 8.56 -6.56 10.74
CA CYS A 82 8.61 -5.72 11.95
C CYS A 82 7.22 -5.24 12.39
N CYS A 83 6.44 -4.65 11.49
CA CYS A 83 5.04 -4.29 11.72
C CYS A 83 4.21 -4.46 10.44
N PRO A 84 3.57 -5.62 10.23
CA PRO A 84 2.76 -5.86 9.03
C PRO A 84 1.55 -4.94 8.97
N VAL A 85 0.91 -4.67 10.11
CA VAL A 85 -0.25 -3.78 10.20
C VAL A 85 0.12 -2.36 9.78
N CYS A 86 1.17 -1.78 10.36
CA CYS A 86 1.65 -0.44 10.04
C CYS A 86 2.01 -0.31 8.54
N THR A 87 2.69 -1.32 7.99
CA THR A 87 3.09 -1.36 6.58
C THR A 87 1.88 -1.36 5.65
N THR A 88 0.83 -2.12 5.99
CA THR A 88 -0.43 -2.17 5.24
C THR A 88 -1.24 -0.88 5.41
N CYS A 89 -1.27 -0.28 6.61
CA CYS A 89 -1.90 1.01 6.86
C CYS A 89 -1.23 2.14 6.07
N GLN A 90 0.10 2.16 6.00
CA GLN A 90 0.85 3.10 5.16
C GLN A 90 0.43 2.98 3.69
N LEU A 91 0.32 1.74 3.18
CA LEU A 91 -0.13 1.50 1.81
C LEU A 91 -1.56 2.02 1.58
N LYS A 92 -2.49 1.74 2.51
CA LYS A 92 -3.87 2.24 2.41
C LYS A 92 -3.96 3.77 2.47
N ARG A 93 -3.19 4.41 3.35
CA ARG A 93 -3.12 5.89 3.43
C ARG A 93 -2.64 6.48 2.12
N ASP A 94 -1.59 5.91 1.53
CA ASP A 94 -1.04 6.39 0.27
C ASP A 94 -2.05 6.25 -0.89
N ILE A 95 -2.78 5.13 -0.93
CA ILE A 95 -3.90 4.92 -1.88
C ILE A 95 -4.95 6.02 -1.72
N ASN A 96 -5.41 6.28 -0.50
CA ASN A 96 -6.45 7.27 -0.24
C ASN A 96 -6.01 8.68 -0.65
N ARG A 97 -4.79 9.11 -0.27
CA ARG A 97 -4.27 10.43 -0.63
C ARG A 97 -4.09 10.58 -2.15
N ARG A 98 -3.65 9.53 -2.86
CA ARG A 98 -3.56 9.58 -4.34
C ARG A 98 -4.92 9.65 -5.02
N LYS A 99 -5.96 9.02 -4.44
CA LYS A 99 -7.35 9.16 -4.91
C LYS A 99 -7.85 10.58 -4.72
N GLU A 100 -7.58 11.20 -3.58
CA GLU A 100 -7.92 12.61 -3.30
C GLU A 100 -7.24 13.57 -4.28
N GLN A 101 -6.00 13.25 -4.69
CA GLN A 101 -5.25 14.02 -5.70
C GLN A 101 -5.72 13.76 -7.15
N GLY A 102 -6.58 12.76 -7.39
CA GLY A 102 -7.04 12.37 -8.73
C GLY A 102 -5.99 11.67 -9.59
N ILE A 103 -4.96 11.08 -8.98
CA ILE A 103 -3.81 10.44 -9.67
C ILE A 103 -3.91 8.90 -9.64
N PHE A 104 -4.86 8.35 -8.88
CA PHE A 104 -4.96 6.91 -8.58
C PHE A 104 -5.41 6.05 -9.76
#